data_AF-A0A840Q7M1-F1
#
_entry.id   AF-A0A840Q7M1-F1
#
_cell.length_a   1.000
_cell.length_b   1.000
_cell.length_c   1.000
_cell.angle_alpha   90.00
_cell.angle_beta   90.00
_cell.angle_gamma   90.00
#
_symmetry.space_group_name_H-M   'P 1'
#
loop_
_entity.id
_entity.type
_entity.pdbx_description
1 polymer ?
#
loop_
_entity_poly.entity_id
_entity_poly.type
_entity_poly.pdbx_seq_one_letter_code
_entity_poly.pdbx_strand_id
1 'polypeptide(L)'
;MVQSSTSSTVQAWELGVRLREHREQLGLTASSVGKTTGIGGSNLSAIEAGKRRLTAAKLSELAKVYELPDDDLADLDALRDQTDQRGWWHDYNHLYSDEFLRLLGLEAGADHIREYAPDIIPGLLQTADYARAMIRAGTPYIKPVDVGPRLETRLARQACLDEPSPVQLTVVLGEAALRQEVGGAAVMRRQLEHLIETSETKSNHVRIRVMPFGIGAHPLIGAALTILSFPSPHLGDLVWQETAVSGGIVDKRQVILESTASFAEAFERALDEAASREIIERIYKQMEQI
;
A
#
# COMPACT_ATOMS: atom_id res chain seq x y z
N MET A 1 -5.58 -22.55 8.80
CA MET A 1 -5.29 -21.42 7.90
C MET A 1 -5.89 -20.19 8.55
N VAL A 2 -5.04 -19.28 9.02
CA VAL A 2 -5.48 -18.00 9.58
C VAL A 2 -5.92 -17.15 8.40
N GLN A 3 -7.21 -16.82 8.32
CA GLN A 3 -7.72 -15.88 7.32
C GLN A 3 -7.10 -14.52 7.64
N SER A 4 -6.24 -14.02 6.75
CA SER A 4 -5.83 -12.60 6.77
C SER A 4 -7.08 -11.74 6.59
N SER A 5 -7.08 -10.54 7.13
CA SER A 5 -8.16 -9.56 6.93
C SER A 5 -8.45 -9.42 5.42
N THR A 6 -9.65 -9.83 5.01
CA THR A 6 -10.02 -9.94 3.59
C THR A 6 -10.43 -8.58 3.04
N SER A 7 -9.49 -7.90 2.38
CA SER A 7 -9.79 -6.66 1.68
C SER A 7 -10.59 -6.91 0.41
N SER A 8 -11.79 -6.31 0.29
CA SER A 8 -12.61 -6.40 -0.92
C SER A 8 -11.91 -5.85 -2.17
N THR A 9 -10.93 -4.96 -2.01
CA THR A 9 -10.11 -4.45 -3.13
C THR A 9 -9.15 -5.52 -3.64
N VAL A 10 -8.51 -6.27 -2.73
CA VAL A 10 -7.61 -7.38 -3.09
C VAL A 10 -8.41 -8.52 -3.72
N GLN A 11 -9.57 -8.87 -3.14
CA GLN A 11 -10.46 -9.91 -3.68
C GLN A 11 -10.97 -9.56 -5.10
N ALA A 12 -11.36 -8.31 -5.33
CA ALA A 12 -11.78 -7.85 -6.65
C ALA A 12 -10.64 -7.88 -7.67
N TRP A 13 -9.41 -7.57 -7.23
CA TRP A 13 -8.24 -7.64 -8.09
C TRP A 13 -7.86 -9.08 -8.43
N GLU A 14 -7.85 -9.99 -7.46
CA GLU A 14 -7.59 -11.42 -7.67
C GLU A 14 -8.60 -12.05 -8.62
N LEU A 15 -9.89 -11.79 -8.41
CA LEU A 15 -10.96 -12.18 -9.34
C LEU A 15 -10.64 -11.69 -10.76
N GLY A 16 -10.26 -10.42 -10.89
CA GLY A 16 -9.93 -9.82 -12.18
C GLY A 16 -8.70 -10.45 -12.85
N VAL A 17 -7.65 -10.76 -12.09
CA VAL A 17 -6.43 -11.42 -12.57
C VAL A 17 -6.76 -12.82 -13.09
N ARG A 18 -7.44 -13.66 -12.29
CA ARG A 18 -7.80 -15.02 -12.70
C ARG A 18 -8.72 -15.02 -13.94
N LEU A 19 -9.70 -14.12 -14.01
CA LEU A 19 -10.54 -13.97 -15.20
C LEU A 19 -9.73 -13.56 -16.44
N ARG A 20 -8.75 -12.68 -16.29
CA ARG A 20 -7.85 -12.29 -17.37
C ARG A 20 -6.99 -13.46 -17.84
N GLU A 21 -6.46 -14.25 -16.91
CA GLU A 21 -5.64 -15.43 -17.22
C GLU A 21 -6.42 -16.43 -18.09
N HIS A 22 -7.64 -16.79 -17.70
CA HIS A 22 -8.49 -17.65 -18.53
C HIS A 22 -8.79 -17.04 -19.90
N ARG A 23 -9.07 -15.73 -19.96
CA ARG A 23 -9.29 -15.04 -21.23
C ARG A 23 -8.07 -15.13 -22.16
N GLU A 24 -6.87 -14.90 -21.61
CA GLU A 24 -5.62 -14.87 -22.37
C GLU A 24 -5.17 -16.27 -22.79
N GLN A 25 -5.40 -17.30 -21.98
CA GLN A 25 -5.14 -18.70 -22.34
C GLN A 25 -5.95 -19.14 -23.57
N LEU A 26 -7.17 -18.60 -23.74
CA LEU A 26 -8.01 -18.83 -24.91
C LEU A 26 -7.69 -17.88 -26.09
N GLY A 27 -6.69 -17.00 -25.96
CA GLY A 27 -6.32 -16.03 -26.99
C GLY A 27 -7.40 -14.97 -27.26
N LEU A 28 -8.33 -14.77 -26.32
CA LEU A 28 -9.45 -13.85 -26.48
C LEU A 28 -9.07 -12.42 -26.10
N THR A 29 -9.64 -11.45 -26.80
CA THR A 29 -9.51 -10.03 -26.43
C THR A 29 -10.67 -9.62 -25.53
N ALA A 30 -10.47 -8.62 -24.67
CA ALA A 30 -11.58 -8.09 -23.86
C ALA A 30 -12.75 -7.58 -24.73
N SER A 31 -12.45 -7.03 -25.91
CA SER A 31 -13.48 -6.58 -26.85
C SER A 31 -14.26 -7.73 -27.49
N SER A 32 -13.64 -8.88 -27.78
CA SER A 32 -14.35 -10.03 -28.36
C SER A 32 -15.27 -10.68 -27.34
N VAL A 33 -14.80 -10.84 -26.10
CA VAL A 33 -15.62 -11.36 -24.99
C VAL A 33 -16.79 -10.44 -24.70
N GLY A 34 -16.55 -9.13 -24.66
CA GLY A 34 -17.59 -8.15 -24.34
C GLY A 34 -18.74 -8.10 -25.36
N LYS A 35 -18.51 -8.49 -26.61
CA LYS A 35 -19.59 -8.65 -27.61
C LYS A 35 -20.48 -9.85 -27.32
N THR A 36 -19.91 -10.93 -26.77
CA THR A 36 -20.63 -12.17 -26.47
C THR A 36 -21.38 -12.08 -25.15
N THR A 37 -20.82 -11.42 -24.13
CA THR A 37 -21.41 -11.30 -22.78
C THR A 37 -22.17 -9.99 -22.54
N GLY A 38 -22.08 -9.02 -23.46
CA GLY A 38 -22.67 -7.68 -23.27
C GLY A 38 -21.95 -6.83 -22.21
N ILE A 39 -20.86 -7.33 -21.60
CA ILE A 39 -19.96 -6.57 -20.74
C ILE A 39 -18.99 -5.84 -21.67
N GLY A 40 -19.37 -4.69 -22.22
CA GLY A 40 -18.54 -3.99 -23.22
C GLY A 40 -17.04 -3.95 -22.85
N GLY A 41 -16.14 -4.03 -23.83
CA GLY A 41 -14.71 -4.34 -23.60
C GLY A 41 -14.01 -3.47 -22.54
N SER A 42 -14.32 -2.18 -22.48
CA SER A 42 -13.78 -1.28 -21.44
C SER A 42 -14.24 -1.64 -20.02
N ASN A 43 -15.48 -2.12 -19.88
CA ASN A 43 -16.01 -2.59 -18.59
C ASN A 43 -15.34 -3.90 -18.19
N LEU A 44 -15.14 -4.83 -19.13
CA LEU A 44 -14.41 -6.07 -18.86
C LEU A 44 -12.96 -5.79 -18.45
N SER A 45 -12.25 -4.90 -19.14
CA SER A 45 -10.90 -4.51 -18.73
C SER A 45 -10.86 -3.86 -17.33
N ALA A 46 -11.89 -3.10 -16.95
CA ALA A 46 -11.99 -2.53 -15.61
C ALA A 46 -12.30 -3.58 -14.53
N ILE A 47 -13.13 -4.59 -14.84
CA ILE A 47 -13.38 -5.75 -13.98
C ILE A 47 -12.08 -6.53 -13.79
N GLU A 48 -11.36 -6.83 -14.87
CA GLU A 48 -10.07 -7.54 -14.82
C GLU A 48 -8.98 -6.76 -14.07
N ALA A 49 -9.11 -5.44 -13.95
CA ALA A 49 -8.23 -4.60 -13.14
C ALA A 49 -8.68 -4.49 -11.66
N GLY A 50 -9.77 -5.15 -11.27
CA GLY A 50 -10.39 -5.04 -9.95
C GLY A 50 -11.03 -3.67 -9.68
N LYS A 51 -11.28 -2.86 -10.71
CA LYS A 51 -11.83 -1.49 -10.60
C LYS A 51 -13.35 -1.44 -10.74
N ARG A 52 -13.99 -2.55 -11.13
CA ARG A 52 -15.44 -2.67 -11.29
C ARG A 52 -15.91 -4.01 -10.74
N ARG A 53 -17.08 -3.99 -10.09
CA ARG A 53 -17.74 -5.20 -9.58
C ARG A 53 -18.26 -6.04 -10.73
N LEU A 54 -18.23 -7.36 -10.53
CA LEU A 54 -18.81 -8.35 -11.41
C LEU A 54 -20.05 -8.95 -10.72
N THR A 55 -21.17 -9.05 -11.43
CA THR A 55 -22.37 -9.69 -10.89
C THR A 55 -22.32 -11.20 -11.08
N ALA A 56 -23.01 -11.96 -10.23
CA ALA A 56 -23.09 -13.43 -10.36
C ALA A 56 -23.56 -13.86 -11.76
N ALA A 57 -24.61 -13.20 -12.29
CA ALA A 57 -25.11 -13.48 -13.63
C ALA A 57 -24.04 -13.27 -14.72
N LYS A 58 -23.23 -12.21 -14.61
CA LYS A 58 -22.14 -11.95 -15.56
C LYS A 58 -20.95 -12.86 -15.37
N LEU A 59 -20.66 -13.30 -14.14
CA LEU A 59 -19.69 -14.35 -13.90
C LEU A 59 -20.11 -15.67 -14.57
N SER A 60 -21.37 -16.07 -14.45
CA SER A 60 -21.88 -17.28 -15.13
C SER A 60 -21.84 -17.20 -16.65
N GLU A 61 -22.01 -16.00 -17.23
CA GLU A 61 -21.82 -15.79 -18.67
C GLU A 61 -20.35 -15.91 -19.09
N LEU A 62 -19.44 -15.29 -18.33
CA LEU A 62 -17.99 -15.41 -18.56
C LEU A 62 -17.52 -16.85 -18.42
N ALA A 63 -18.05 -17.59 -17.44
CA ALA A 63 -17.71 -18.99 -17.21
C ALA A 63 -17.98 -19.87 -18.44
N LYS A 64 -19.09 -19.60 -19.15
CA LYS A 64 -19.42 -20.30 -20.40
C LYS A 64 -18.48 -19.95 -21.54
N VAL A 65 -18.10 -18.67 -21.65
CA VAL A 65 -17.18 -18.20 -22.71
C VAL A 65 -15.75 -18.68 -22.46
N TYR A 66 -15.36 -18.77 -21.18
CA TYR A 66 -14.02 -19.18 -20.76
C TYR A 66 -13.90 -20.68 -20.52
N GLU A 67 -14.97 -21.44 -20.70
CA GLU A 67 -15.03 -22.88 -20.47
C GLU A 67 -14.48 -23.27 -19.08
N LEU A 68 -14.85 -22.49 -18.05
CA LEU A 68 -14.33 -22.67 -16.70
C LEU A 68 -14.77 -24.01 -16.10
N PRO A 69 -13.85 -24.78 -15.50
CA PRO A 69 -14.19 -25.89 -14.63
C PRO A 69 -15.10 -25.47 -13.47
N ASP A 70 -15.94 -26.38 -12.99
CA ASP A 70 -16.88 -26.10 -11.89
C ASP A 70 -16.15 -25.62 -10.61
N ASP A 71 -15.00 -26.20 -10.31
CA ASP A 71 -14.18 -25.81 -9.14
C ASP A 71 -13.63 -24.38 -9.30
N ASP A 72 -13.13 -24.01 -10.48
CA ASP A 72 -12.66 -22.64 -10.76
C ASP A 72 -13.81 -21.62 -10.68
N LEU A 73 -14.99 -21.99 -11.18
CA LEU A 73 -16.17 -21.13 -11.08
C LEU A 73 -16.58 -20.91 -9.63
N ALA A 74 -16.57 -21.96 -8.80
CA ALA A 74 -16.90 -21.87 -7.39
C ALA A 74 -15.92 -20.94 -6.64
N ASP A 75 -14.63 -21.07 -6.91
CA ASP A 75 -13.59 -20.20 -6.35
C ASP A 75 -13.77 -18.73 -6.76
N LEU A 76 -14.01 -18.47 -8.05
CA LEU A 76 -14.21 -17.10 -8.56
C LEU A 76 -15.50 -16.47 -8.02
N ASP A 77 -16.54 -17.27 -7.81
CA ASP A 77 -17.79 -16.79 -7.20
C ASP A 77 -17.58 -16.46 -5.71
N ALA A 78 -16.76 -17.23 -5.00
CA ALA A 78 -16.38 -16.93 -3.62
C ALA A 78 -15.54 -15.65 -3.51
N LEU A 79 -14.63 -15.39 -4.46
CA LEU A 79 -13.92 -14.10 -4.55
C LEU A 79 -14.90 -12.95 -4.83
N ARG A 80 -15.83 -13.16 -5.78
CA ARG A 80 -16.86 -12.17 -6.16
C ARG A 80 -17.72 -11.79 -4.96
N ASP A 81 -18.23 -12.74 -4.19
CA ASP A 81 -19.07 -12.46 -3.01
C ASP A 81 -18.34 -11.62 -1.96
N GLN A 82 -17.03 -11.81 -1.80
CA GLN A 82 -16.24 -10.99 -0.88
C GLN A 82 -16.05 -9.54 -1.37
N THR A 83 -16.22 -9.26 -2.68
CA THR A 83 -16.13 -7.89 -3.20
C THR A 83 -17.28 -6.98 -2.76
N ASP A 84 -18.37 -7.56 -2.24
CA ASP A 84 -19.51 -6.79 -1.73
C ASP A 84 -19.26 -6.17 -0.36
N GLN A 85 -18.23 -6.64 0.36
CA GLN A 85 -17.83 -6.07 1.64
C GLN A 85 -17.34 -4.63 1.46
N ARG A 86 -17.95 -3.70 2.20
CA ARG A 86 -17.56 -2.29 2.19
C ARG A 86 -16.40 -2.08 3.18
N GLY A 87 -15.19 -1.93 2.64
CA GLY A 87 -14.03 -1.51 3.42
C GLY A 87 -14.16 -0.08 3.96
N TRP A 88 -13.54 0.19 5.10
CA TRP A 88 -13.59 1.48 5.81
C TRP A 88 -13.11 2.66 4.96
N TRP A 89 -12.22 2.42 3.98
CA TRP A 89 -11.70 3.47 3.10
C TRP A 89 -12.80 4.10 2.23
N HIS A 90 -13.88 3.39 1.93
CA HIS A 90 -14.98 3.92 1.12
C HIS A 90 -15.73 5.10 1.76
N ASP A 91 -15.60 5.29 3.06
CA ASP A 91 -16.24 6.39 3.78
C ASP A 91 -15.52 7.73 3.51
N TYR A 92 -14.32 7.69 2.93
CA TYR A 92 -13.49 8.85 2.64
C TYR A 92 -13.43 9.21 1.14
N ASN A 93 -14.39 8.72 0.34
CA ASN A 93 -14.40 8.93 -1.12
C ASN A 93 -14.48 10.40 -1.56
N HIS A 94 -14.99 11.28 -0.70
CA HIS A 94 -15.11 12.71 -0.93
C HIS A 94 -13.77 13.45 -0.70
N LEU A 95 -12.78 12.80 -0.08
CA LEU A 95 -11.48 13.39 0.27
C LEU A 95 -10.35 12.97 -0.67
N TYR A 96 -10.44 11.77 -1.26
CA TYR A 96 -9.32 11.15 -1.97
C TYR A 96 -9.71 10.77 -3.40
N SER A 97 -8.70 10.66 -4.27
CA SER A 97 -8.88 10.07 -5.58
C SER A 97 -9.19 8.57 -5.47
N ASP A 98 -9.87 8.03 -6.48
CA ASP A 98 -10.14 6.58 -6.58
C ASP A 98 -8.86 5.75 -6.50
N GLU A 99 -7.76 6.25 -7.07
CA GLU A 99 -6.44 5.60 -7.04
C GLU A 99 -5.89 5.48 -5.61
N PHE A 100 -6.02 6.53 -4.79
CA PHE A 100 -5.57 6.50 -3.41
C PHE A 100 -6.49 5.64 -2.54
N LEU A 101 -7.80 5.66 -2.76
CA LEU A 101 -8.72 4.74 -2.07
C LEU A 101 -8.41 3.28 -2.41
N ARG A 102 -8.05 3.01 -3.67
CA ARG A 102 -7.58 1.68 -4.09
C ARG A 102 -6.28 1.30 -3.38
N LEU A 103 -5.33 2.23 -3.21
CA LEU A 103 -4.14 2.00 -2.39
C LEU A 103 -4.51 1.59 -0.95
N LEU A 104 -5.43 2.31 -0.28
CA LEU A 104 -5.86 1.97 1.09
C LEU A 104 -6.47 0.57 1.17
N GLY A 105 -7.27 0.20 0.16
CA GLY A 105 -7.83 -1.14 0.07
C GLY A 105 -6.76 -2.21 -0.15
N LEU A 106 -5.76 -1.95 -1.01
CA LEU A 106 -4.66 -2.88 -1.23
C LEU A 106 -3.76 -3.02 0.01
N GLU A 107 -3.44 -1.90 0.67
CA GLU A 107 -2.69 -1.86 1.94
C GLU A 107 -3.40 -2.71 3.02
N ALA A 108 -4.72 -2.61 3.12
CA ALA A 108 -5.51 -3.37 4.08
C ALA A 108 -5.57 -4.89 3.80
N GLY A 109 -5.18 -5.35 2.62
CA GLY A 109 -5.11 -6.78 2.28
C GLY A 109 -3.71 -7.27 1.94
N ALA A 110 -2.69 -6.44 2.16
CA ALA A 110 -1.29 -6.82 1.99
C ALA A 110 -0.82 -7.65 3.19
N ASP A 111 0.07 -8.61 2.96
CA ASP A 111 0.75 -9.37 4.02
C ASP A 111 2.14 -8.82 4.34
N HIS A 112 2.78 -8.14 3.38
CA HIS A 112 4.04 -7.43 3.55
C HIS A 112 4.05 -6.10 2.80
N ILE A 113 4.38 -5.04 3.52
CA ILE A 113 4.59 -3.68 3.02
C ILE A 113 6.05 -3.32 3.19
N ARG A 114 6.71 -2.93 2.09
CA ARG A 114 8.10 -2.47 2.07
C ARG A 114 8.15 -1.03 1.59
N GLU A 115 8.67 -0.11 2.38
CA GLU A 115 8.66 1.32 2.05
C GLU A 115 10.05 1.94 2.17
N TYR A 116 10.50 2.61 1.11
CA TYR A 116 11.66 3.49 1.16
C TYR A 116 11.17 4.93 1.23
N ALA A 117 11.51 5.59 2.33
CA ALA A 117 11.02 6.92 2.64
C ALA A 117 12.21 7.85 2.93
N PRO A 118 12.69 8.62 1.93
CA PRO A 118 13.95 9.35 2.04
C PRO A 118 13.86 10.57 2.99
N ASP A 119 12.72 11.24 3.04
CA ASP A 119 12.57 12.59 3.61
C ASP A 119 11.34 12.79 4.51
N ILE A 120 10.40 11.83 4.53
CA ILE A 120 9.18 11.88 5.35
C ILE A 120 8.99 10.54 6.05
N ILE A 121 8.52 10.55 7.30
CA ILE A 121 8.19 9.29 8.02
C ILE A 121 6.91 8.69 7.41
N PRO A 122 6.88 7.40 7.05
CA PRO A 122 5.72 6.74 6.47
C PRO A 122 4.45 6.89 7.28
N GLY A 123 3.30 6.99 6.60
CA GLY A 123 2.00 7.20 7.24
C GLY A 123 1.63 6.14 8.29
N LEU A 124 2.12 4.91 8.12
CA LEU A 124 1.92 3.80 9.05
C LEU A 124 2.73 3.93 10.37
N LEU A 125 3.70 4.83 10.41
CA LEU A 125 4.58 5.07 11.55
C LEU A 125 4.43 6.49 12.12
N GLN A 126 3.40 7.25 11.71
CA GLN A 126 3.22 8.64 12.14
C GLN A 126 2.38 8.77 13.40
N THR A 127 2.82 9.61 14.33
CA THR A 127 1.98 10.15 15.39
C THR A 127 0.92 11.09 14.82
N ALA A 128 -0.18 11.26 15.56
CA ALA A 128 -1.29 12.14 15.13
C ALA A 128 -0.85 13.60 14.89
N ASP A 129 0.09 14.11 15.68
CA ASP A 129 0.56 15.50 15.54
C ASP A 129 1.47 15.67 14.32
N TYR A 130 2.37 14.72 14.05
CA TYR A 130 3.19 14.72 12.83
C TYR A 130 2.30 14.63 11.58
N ALA A 131 1.35 13.68 11.58
CA ALA A 131 0.38 13.54 10.50
C ALA A 131 -0.41 14.83 10.26
N ARG A 132 -0.90 15.47 11.32
CA ARG A 132 -1.63 16.74 11.23
C ARG A 132 -0.77 17.86 10.63
N ALA A 133 0.51 17.94 11.00
CA ALA A 133 1.44 18.92 10.45
C ALA A 133 1.65 18.69 8.95
N MET A 134 1.87 17.44 8.52
CA MET A 134 2.00 17.08 7.10
C MET A 134 0.74 17.39 6.29
N ILE A 135 -0.44 17.07 6.81
CA ILE A 135 -1.72 17.34 6.13
C ILE A 135 -1.93 18.85 5.95
N ARG A 136 -1.58 19.67 6.95
CA ARG A 136 -1.66 21.14 6.85
C ARG A 136 -0.65 21.73 5.86
N ALA A 137 0.51 21.09 5.70
CA ALA A 137 1.53 21.52 4.75
C ALA A 137 1.06 21.38 3.28
N GLY A 138 0.07 20.53 2.99
CA GLY A 138 -0.54 20.38 1.66
C GLY A 138 -1.42 21.57 1.21
N THR A 139 -1.31 22.75 1.85
CA THR A 139 -1.99 23.97 1.42
C THR A 139 -1.34 24.54 0.15
N PRO A 140 -2.11 25.15 -0.78
CA PRO A 140 -3.54 25.49 -0.69
C PRO A 140 -4.51 24.37 -1.10
N TYR A 141 -4.02 23.17 -1.44
CA TYR A 141 -4.85 22.10 -2.01
C TYR A 141 -5.78 21.43 -1.00
N ILE A 142 -5.44 21.47 0.28
CA ILE A 142 -6.24 20.89 1.36
C ILE A 142 -6.97 21.99 2.12
N LYS A 143 -8.31 21.91 2.17
CA LYS A 143 -9.13 22.85 2.94
C LYS A 143 -8.97 22.57 4.44
N PRO A 144 -8.98 23.59 5.32
CA PRO A 144 -8.87 23.39 6.76
C PRO A 144 -9.90 22.41 7.35
N VAL A 145 -11.13 22.40 6.80
CA VAL A 145 -12.20 21.48 7.21
C VAL A 145 -11.88 20.01 6.93
N ASP A 146 -11.04 19.73 5.92
CA ASP A 146 -10.68 18.36 5.52
C ASP A 146 -9.51 17.80 6.35
N VAL A 147 -8.85 18.62 7.18
CA VAL A 147 -7.67 18.19 7.96
C VAL A 147 -8.04 17.09 8.97
N GLY A 148 -9.17 17.24 9.67
CA GLY A 148 -9.65 16.26 10.65
C GLY A 148 -9.96 14.91 10.01
N PRO A 149 -10.87 14.85 9.02
CA PRO A 149 -11.19 13.61 8.30
C PRO A 149 -9.96 12.93 7.66
N ARG A 150 -9.01 13.71 7.12
CA ARG A 150 -7.75 13.13 6.58
C ARG A 150 -6.87 12.53 7.66
N LEU A 151 -6.83 13.15 8.85
CA LEU A 151 -6.12 12.61 10.01
C LEU A 151 -6.77 11.31 10.50
N GLU A 152 -8.10 11.25 10.54
CA GLU A 152 -8.84 10.02 10.87
C GLU A 152 -8.49 8.89 9.89
N THR A 153 -8.47 9.16 8.58
CA THR A 153 -8.01 8.18 7.59
C THR A 153 -6.58 7.71 7.85
N ARG A 154 -5.67 8.63 8.21
CA ARG A 154 -4.25 8.31 8.50
C ARG A 154 -4.13 7.34 9.66
N LEU A 155 -4.87 7.58 10.75
CA LEU A 155 -4.84 6.74 11.95
C LEU A 155 -5.56 5.41 11.72
N ALA A 156 -6.65 5.39 10.96
CA ALA A 156 -7.36 4.16 10.60
C ALA A 156 -6.46 3.17 9.85
N ARG A 157 -5.55 3.65 8.99
CA ARG A 157 -4.56 2.81 8.29
C ARG A 157 -3.65 2.04 9.24
N GLN A 158 -3.25 2.65 10.35
CA GLN A 158 -2.27 2.08 11.27
C GLN A 158 -2.80 0.86 12.04
N ALA A 159 -4.12 0.66 12.07
CA ALA A 159 -4.75 -0.46 12.76
C ALA A 159 -4.25 -1.83 12.27
N CYS A 160 -3.79 -1.95 11.02
CA CYS A 160 -3.22 -3.18 10.47
C CYS A 160 -1.95 -3.66 11.20
N LEU A 161 -1.26 -2.77 11.92
CA LEU A 161 -0.10 -3.09 12.75
C LEU A 161 -0.46 -3.56 14.16
N ASP A 162 -1.75 -3.59 14.50
CA ASP A 162 -2.26 -4.00 15.81
C ASP A 162 -3.27 -5.17 15.71
N GLU A 163 -3.51 -5.67 14.49
CA GLU A 163 -4.35 -6.84 14.25
C GLU A 163 -3.72 -8.14 14.79
N PRO A 164 -4.53 -9.18 15.09
CA PRO A 164 -4.00 -10.48 15.55
C PRO A 164 -3.02 -11.14 14.58
N SER A 165 -3.18 -10.89 13.28
CA SER A 165 -2.26 -11.28 12.23
C SER A 165 -1.79 -10.01 11.52
N PRO A 166 -0.84 -9.26 12.13
CA PRO A 166 -0.49 -7.94 11.64
C PRO A 166 0.30 -8.03 10.34
N VAL A 167 0.18 -6.99 9.52
CA VAL A 167 0.98 -6.87 8.30
C VAL A 167 2.47 -6.80 8.64
N GLN A 168 3.31 -7.46 7.84
CA GLN A 168 4.75 -7.25 7.94
C GLN A 168 5.05 -5.87 7.36
N LEU A 169 5.73 -5.02 8.13
CA LEU A 169 6.14 -3.69 7.70
C LEU A 169 7.66 -3.60 7.73
N THR A 170 8.28 -3.27 6.60
CA THR A 170 9.72 -3.05 6.49
C THR A 170 9.98 -1.69 5.90
N VAL A 171 10.59 -0.81 6.69
CA VAL A 171 10.83 0.58 6.29
C VAL A 171 12.31 0.87 6.27
N VAL A 172 12.78 1.50 5.20
CA VAL A 172 14.09 2.14 5.12
C VAL A 172 13.88 3.65 5.10
N LEU A 173 14.18 4.30 6.23
CA LEU A 173 14.09 5.74 6.41
C LEU A 173 15.40 6.40 5.96
N GLY A 174 15.34 7.43 5.13
CA GLY A 174 16.49 8.32 4.97
C GLY A 174 16.75 9.13 6.25
N GLU A 175 18.01 9.43 6.56
CA GLU A 175 18.36 10.27 7.71
C GLU A 175 17.68 11.66 7.66
N ALA A 176 17.35 12.17 6.47
CA ALA A 176 16.59 13.40 6.31
C ALA A 176 15.19 13.32 6.94
N ALA A 177 14.49 12.19 6.82
CA ALA A 177 13.18 11.98 7.43
C ALA A 177 13.19 12.09 8.97
N LEU A 178 14.34 11.81 9.60
CA LEU A 178 14.54 11.91 11.04
C LEU A 178 14.95 13.31 11.51
N ARG A 179 15.44 14.16 10.60
CA ARG A 179 15.98 15.49 10.92
C ARG A 179 15.08 16.64 10.49
N GLN A 180 14.19 16.42 9.55
CA GLN A 180 13.22 17.43 9.14
C GLN A 180 12.24 17.72 10.29
N GLU A 181 12.24 18.94 10.83
CA GLU A 181 11.39 19.34 11.98
C GLU A 181 9.92 19.55 11.59
N VAL A 182 9.25 18.48 11.18
CA VAL A 182 7.82 18.50 10.84
C VAL A 182 6.99 18.82 12.08
N GLY A 183 6.24 19.92 12.02
CA GLY A 183 5.42 20.40 13.15
C GLY A 183 6.23 21.03 14.29
N GLY A 184 7.54 21.25 14.09
CA GLY A 184 8.47 21.80 15.08
C GLY A 184 9.07 20.75 16.01
N ALA A 185 10.12 21.15 16.76
CA ALA A 185 10.94 20.26 17.59
C ALA A 185 10.13 19.36 18.54
N ALA A 186 9.10 19.89 19.23
CA ALA A 186 8.30 19.09 20.16
C ALA A 186 7.48 17.98 19.48
N VAL A 187 6.94 18.24 18.28
CA VAL A 187 6.20 17.23 17.50
C VAL A 187 7.17 16.18 16.97
N MET A 188 8.29 16.63 16.40
CA MET A 188 9.29 15.73 15.84
C MET A 188 9.92 14.84 16.92
N ARG A 189 10.16 15.38 18.12
CA ARG A 189 10.64 14.61 19.26
C ARG A 189 9.70 13.46 19.65
N ARG A 190 8.40 13.75 19.81
CA ARG A 190 7.39 12.71 20.07
C ARG A 190 7.32 11.68 18.94
N GLN A 191 7.52 12.13 17.70
CA GLN A 191 7.55 11.24 16.55
C GLN A 191 8.75 10.28 16.60
N LEU A 192 9.95 10.76 16.96
CA LEU A 192 11.14 9.91 17.10
C LEU A 192 11.01 8.92 18.28
N GLU A 193 10.45 9.36 19.40
CA GLU A 193 10.11 8.50 20.55
C GLU A 193 9.18 7.36 20.11
N HIS A 194 8.11 7.68 19.37
CA HIS A 194 7.20 6.70 18.83
C HIS A 194 7.87 5.68 17.88
N LEU A 195 8.84 6.09 17.07
CA LEU A 195 9.60 5.15 16.22
C LEU A 195 10.44 4.17 17.05
N ILE A 196 11.08 4.66 18.13
CA ILE A 196 11.85 3.82 19.06
C ILE A 196 10.93 2.79 19.70
N GLU A 197 9.83 3.25 20.32
CA GLU A 197 8.84 2.39 20.97
C GLU A 197 8.24 1.36 20.01
N THR A 198 7.90 1.77 18.79
CA THR A 198 7.35 0.87 17.77
C THR A 198 8.37 -0.20 17.36
N SER A 199 9.63 0.19 17.16
CA SER A 199 10.70 -0.75 16.82
C SER A 199 10.97 -1.77 17.94
N GLU A 200 10.60 -1.45 19.19
CA GLU A 200 10.70 -2.34 20.35
C GLU A 200 9.51 -3.27 20.46
N THR A 201 8.35 -2.67 20.63
CA THR A 201 7.10 -3.35 20.97
C THR A 201 6.56 -4.19 19.81
N LYS A 202 6.88 -3.83 18.56
CA LYS A 202 6.41 -4.50 17.34
C LYS A 202 7.53 -5.16 16.53
N SER A 203 8.68 -5.43 17.15
CA SER A 203 9.88 -5.98 16.51
C SER A 203 9.68 -7.31 15.75
N ASN A 204 8.60 -8.06 16.03
CA ASN A 204 8.25 -9.30 15.33
C ASN A 204 7.63 -9.10 13.94
N HIS A 205 7.13 -7.90 13.62
CA HIS A 205 6.50 -7.61 12.33
C HIS A 205 6.78 -6.22 11.78
N VAL A 206 7.41 -5.32 12.55
CA VAL A 206 7.84 -3.98 12.11
C VAL A 206 9.36 -3.90 12.16
N ARG A 207 9.98 -3.67 11.00
CA ARG A 207 11.43 -3.51 10.85
C ARG A 207 11.72 -2.10 10.36
N ILE A 208 12.46 -1.33 11.13
CA ILE A 208 12.85 0.05 10.79
C ILE A 208 14.36 0.10 10.63
N ARG A 209 14.80 0.47 9.43
CA ARG A 209 16.21 0.72 9.13
C ARG A 209 16.44 2.16 8.70
N VAL A 210 17.63 2.66 8.93
CA VAL A 210 18.03 4.03 8.57
C VAL A 210 19.12 3.99 7.50
N MET A 211 18.91 4.75 6.44
CA MET A 211 19.89 5.06 5.40
C MET A 211 20.60 6.38 5.78
N PRO A 212 21.81 6.33 6.36
CA PRO A 212 22.53 7.52 6.78
C PRO A 212 23.13 8.26 5.58
N PHE A 213 23.36 9.56 5.72
CA PHE A 213 23.91 10.38 4.62
C PHE A 213 25.29 9.89 4.13
N GLY A 214 26.06 9.21 4.98
CA GLY A 214 27.39 8.70 4.66
C GLY A 214 27.44 7.53 3.67
N ILE A 215 26.32 6.87 3.35
CA ILE A 215 26.29 5.75 2.38
C ILE A 215 26.57 6.21 0.95
N GLY A 216 26.27 7.48 0.63
CA GLY A 216 26.42 8.00 -0.73
C GLY A 216 25.37 7.43 -1.70
N ALA A 217 25.76 7.21 -2.95
CA ALA A 217 24.84 6.75 -3.99
C ALA A 217 24.33 5.32 -3.73
N HIS A 218 23.02 5.12 -3.87
CA HIS A 218 22.34 3.83 -3.79
C HIS A 218 21.14 3.82 -4.77
N PRO A 219 20.55 2.65 -5.11
CA PRO A 219 19.56 2.55 -6.18
C PRO A 219 18.27 3.37 -6.03
N LEU A 220 17.95 3.77 -4.80
CA LEU A 220 16.73 4.53 -4.48
C LEU A 220 16.99 6.01 -4.18
N ILE A 221 18.22 6.50 -4.40
CA ILE A 221 18.52 7.92 -4.15
C ILE A 221 17.64 8.80 -5.04
N GLY A 222 16.92 9.74 -4.43
CA GLY A 222 15.99 10.62 -5.17
C GLY A 222 14.63 10.00 -5.51
N ALA A 223 14.31 8.82 -4.97
CA ALA A 223 13.02 8.16 -5.14
C ALA A 223 12.33 7.90 -3.79
N ALA A 224 11.01 7.74 -3.82
CA ALA A 224 10.22 7.16 -2.75
C ALA A 224 9.32 6.10 -3.35
N LEU A 225 9.13 4.97 -2.66
CA LEU A 225 8.26 3.90 -3.14
C LEU A 225 7.74 3.04 -1.99
N THR A 226 6.58 2.44 -2.21
CA THR A 226 6.02 1.39 -1.37
C THR A 226 5.77 0.16 -2.24
N ILE A 227 6.23 -1.02 -1.81
CA ILE A 227 5.95 -2.31 -2.43
C ILE A 227 4.94 -3.03 -1.55
N LEU A 228 3.84 -3.48 -2.14
CA LEU A 228 2.79 -4.25 -1.51
C LEU A 228 2.87 -5.69 -2.02
N SER A 229 3.00 -6.64 -1.10
CA SER A 229 2.90 -8.08 -1.36
C SER A 229 1.60 -8.62 -0.78
N PHE A 230 1.12 -9.70 -1.37
CA PHE A 230 -0.19 -10.27 -1.07
C PHE A 230 -0.07 -11.77 -0.81
N PRO A 231 -0.94 -12.32 0.07
CA PRO A 231 -0.87 -13.73 0.44
C PRO A 231 -1.33 -14.69 -0.67
N SER A 232 -2.10 -14.21 -1.64
CA SER A 232 -2.58 -15.06 -2.74
C SER A 232 -1.45 -15.36 -3.73
N PRO A 233 -1.25 -16.63 -4.13
CA PRO A 233 -0.27 -16.99 -5.14
C PRO A 233 -0.63 -16.50 -6.55
N HIS A 234 -1.88 -16.05 -6.76
CA HIS A 234 -2.34 -15.46 -8.01
C HIS A 234 -1.98 -13.98 -8.14
N LEU A 235 -1.56 -13.34 -7.05
CA LEU A 235 -1.25 -11.93 -7.02
C LEU A 235 0.27 -11.72 -6.99
N GLY A 236 0.75 -10.85 -7.88
CA GLY A 236 2.11 -10.35 -7.82
C GLY A 236 2.25 -9.16 -6.87
N ASP A 237 3.49 -8.71 -6.66
CA ASP A 237 3.73 -7.45 -5.96
C ASP A 237 3.17 -6.26 -6.76
N LEU A 238 2.77 -5.21 -6.05
CA LEU A 238 2.44 -3.89 -6.63
C LEU A 238 3.38 -2.83 -6.07
N VAL A 239 3.67 -1.81 -6.87
CA VAL A 239 4.43 -0.64 -6.40
C VAL A 239 3.55 0.59 -6.39
N TRP A 240 3.51 1.29 -5.27
CA TRP A 240 2.99 2.65 -5.19
C TRP A 240 4.15 3.64 -5.37
N GLN A 241 3.97 4.58 -6.29
CA GLN A 241 4.86 5.71 -6.47
C GLN A 241 4.06 7.00 -6.39
N GLU A 242 4.62 7.97 -5.68
CA GLU A 242 4.03 9.29 -5.52
C GLU A 242 5.05 10.36 -5.89
N THR A 243 4.54 11.41 -6.52
CA THR A 243 5.25 12.66 -6.80
C THR A 243 4.45 13.79 -6.18
N ALA A 244 4.98 15.01 -6.23
CA ALA A 244 4.28 16.18 -5.70
C ALA A 244 2.87 16.42 -6.30
N VAL A 245 2.56 15.86 -7.47
CA VAL A 245 1.30 16.14 -8.20
C VAL A 245 0.50 14.89 -8.58
N SER A 246 1.08 13.70 -8.45
CA SER A 246 0.42 12.44 -8.82
C SER A 246 0.92 11.27 -8.01
N GLY A 247 0.01 10.38 -7.62
CA GLY A 247 0.33 9.05 -7.13
C GLY A 247 -0.32 7.99 -8.03
N GLY A 248 0.29 6.82 -8.12
CA GLY A 248 -0.22 5.73 -8.97
C GLY A 248 0.27 4.36 -8.56
N ILE A 249 -0.58 3.36 -8.81
CA ILE A 249 -0.22 1.96 -8.68
C ILE A 249 0.46 1.52 -9.97
N VAL A 250 1.65 0.95 -9.84
CA VAL A 250 2.43 0.35 -10.91
C VAL A 250 2.30 -1.17 -10.81
N ASP A 251 1.70 -1.77 -11.84
CA ASP A 251 1.47 -3.21 -12.00
C ASP A 251 2.31 -3.83 -13.14
N LYS A 252 3.30 -3.09 -13.65
CA LYS A 252 4.19 -3.55 -14.72
C LYS A 252 5.28 -4.44 -14.17
N ARG A 253 5.27 -5.73 -14.54
CA ARG A 253 6.22 -6.75 -14.09
C ARG A 253 7.68 -6.28 -14.07
N GLN A 254 8.16 -5.67 -15.15
CA GLN A 254 9.56 -5.20 -15.22
C GLN A 254 9.87 -4.13 -14.16
N VAL A 255 8.98 -3.16 -13.98
CA VAL A 255 9.16 -2.07 -13.01
C VAL A 255 9.07 -2.60 -11.57
N ILE A 256 8.19 -3.57 -11.32
CA ILE A 256 8.09 -4.24 -10.02
C ILE A 256 9.41 -4.97 -9.70
N LEU A 257 9.93 -5.76 -10.64
CA LEU A 257 11.19 -6.50 -10.45
C LEU A 257 12.36 -5.55 -10.15
N GLU A 258 12.49 -4.46 -10.90
CA GLU A 258 13.52 -3.44 -10.69
C GLU A 258 13.37 -2.73 -9.35
N SER A 259 12.13 -2.41 -8.95
CA SER A 259 11.84 -1.75 -7.66
C SER A 259 12.15 -2.66 -6.48
N THR A 260 11.76 -3.94 -6.55
CA THR A 260 12.04 -4.92 -5.51
C THR A 260 13.54 -5.20 -5.37
N ALA A 261 14.28 -5.31 -6.48
CA ALA A 261 15.74 -5.44 -6.45
C ALA A 261 16.42 -4.20 -5.85
N SER A 262 15.98 -3.00 -6.27
CA SER A 262 16.51 -1.73 -5.75
C SER A 262 16.23 -1.56 -4.26
N PHE A 263 15.05 -1.97 -3.79
CA PHE A 263 14.71 -1.97 -2.37
C PHE A 263 15.57 -2.95 -1.57
N ALA A 264 15.77 -4.17 -2.07
CA ALA A 264 16.62 -5.16 -1.41
C ALA A 264 18.06 -4.65 -1.24
N GLU A 265 18.64 -4.06 -2.30
CA GLU A 265 19.98 -3.48 -2.23
C GLU A 265 20.04 -2.26 -1.28
N ALA A 266 19.03 -1.39 -1.30
CA ALA A 266 18.95 -0.27 -0.35
C ALA A 266 18.82 -0.77 1.11
N PHE A 267 18.04 -1.83 1.34
CA PHE A 267 17.85 -2.44 2.65
C PHE A 267 19.13 -3.08 3.20
N GLU A 268 19.94 -3.71 2.33
CA GLU A 268 21.26 -4.25 2.68
C GLU A 268 22.29 -3.17 3.04
N ARG A 269 22.23 -2.02 2.35
CA ARG A 269 23.12 -0.87 2.60
C ARG A 269 22.72 -0.02 3.80
N ALA A 270 21.44 -0.05 4.19
CA ALA A 270 20.95 0.65 5.37
C ALA A 270 21.56 0.05 6.65
N LEU A 271 21.61 0.85 7.70
CA LEU A 271 21.99 0.35 9.03
C LEU A 271 21.03 -0.77 9.44
N ASP A 272 21.53 -1.76 10.16
CA ASP A 272 20.67 -2.77 10.78
C ASP A 272 19.71 -2.13 11.81
N GLU A 273 18.78 -2.91 12.33
CA GLU A 273 17.70 -2.40 13.19
C GLU A 273 18.21 -1.83 14.52
N ALA A 274 19.30 -2.40 15.06
CA ALA A 274 19.91 -1.92 16.31
C ALA A 274 20.65 -0.59 16.08
N ALA A 275 21.54 -0.53 15.09
CA ALA A 275 22.26 0.69 14.75
C ALA A 275 21.32 1.81 14.28
N SER A 276 20.21 1.44 13.61
CA SER A 276 19.13 2.36 13.24
C SER A 276 18.44 2.97 14.46
N ARG A 277 18.20 2.18 15.51
CA ARG A 277 17.65 2.70 16.76
C ARG A 277 18.61 3.65 17.45
N GLU A 278 19.90 3.31 17.51
CA GLU A 278 20.93 4.17 18.11
C GLU A 278 21.00 5.54 17.44
N ILE A 279 20.92 5.61 16.10
CA ILE A 279 20.90 6.91 15.40
C ILE A 279 19.61 7.69 15.66
N ILE A 280 18.44 7.02 15.72
CA ILE A 280 17.16 7.67 16.07
C ILE A 280 17.23 8.24 17.48
N GLU A 281 17.70 7.47 18.47
CA GLU A 281 17.88 7.93 19.86
C GLU A 281 18.86 9.10 19.96
N ARG A 282 19.96 9.05 19.20
CA ARG A 282 20.94 10.13 19.17
C ARG A 282 20.32 11.42 18.66
N ILE A 283 19.55 11.37 17.57
CA ILE A 283 18.85 12.54 17.03
C ILE A 283 17.80 13.05 18.03
N TYR A 284 17.03 12.13 18.63
CA TYR A 284 16.05 12.46 19.67
C TYR A 284 16.67 13.22 20.86
N LYS A 285 17.84 12.78 21.35
CA LYS A 285 18.58 13.44 22.44
C LYS A 285 19.18 14.79 22.03
N GLN A 286 19.57 14.96 20.77
CA GLN A 286 20.06 16.27 20.26
C GLN A 286 18.98 17.35 20.30
N MET A 287 17.70 16.96 20.14
CA MET A 287 16.57 17.89 20.21
C MET A 287 16.24 18.38 21.65
N GLU A 288 16.81 17.78 22.71
CA GLU A 288 16.68 18.30 24.10
C GLU A 288 17.48 19.57 24.35
N GLN A 289 18.45 19.87 23.50
CA GLN A 289 19.46 20.90 23.74
C GLN A 289 19.18 22.23 23.05
N ILE A 290 17.99 22.38 22.44
CA ILE A 290 17.52 23.57 21.71
C ILE A 290 16.32 24.16 22.44
#